data_AF-A0A336ML21-F1
#
_entry.id   AF-A0A336ML21-F1
#
_cell.length_a   1.000
_cell.length_b   1.000
_cell.length_c   1.000
_cell.angle_alpha   90.00
_cell.angle_beta   90.00
_cell.angle_gamma   90.00
#
_symmetry.space_group_name_H-M   'P 1'
#
loop_
_entity.id
_entity.type
_entity.pdbx_description
1 polymer ?
#
loop_
_entity_poly.entity_id
_entity_poly.type
_entity_poly.pdbx_seq_one_letter_code
_entity_poly.pdbx_strand_id
1 'polypeptide(L)'
;MVSRGLKEYLQIDLLSMHVITAIKTQGRFGKGQGQEYSEAYVVEYWRPGFNKWERWKNIQGKEILQGNLNTYSEVENDLQQIIFATKIRLYPYSQYDRTVCMRTEIIGCQWEEGLMSYSIPKGVQRGIEVDLSDKTYDGVEEADRLIGGLGQLVDGQKGTDNFRSDIHGYGKGFEWVGWRNDTLGMAGKPVEMTFEFDQVRNFSAVLLHTNNMFSKDVQVFMHAKVFFSIGGQHFNGEPVHFSYMPDQIMEHARDVTIKLHHRIGKFVQIHLYFAARWIMLSEISFISSKYNFFYCSTIQKKCI
;
A
#
# COMPACT_ATOMS: atom_id res chain seq x y z
N MET A 1 12.31 -29.78 -13.30
CA MET A 1 11.24 -29.85 -14.33
C MET A 1 10.06 -29.10 -13.76
N VAL A 2 9.42 -28.22 -14.53
CA VAL A 2 8.34 -27.36 -14.01
C VAL A 2 6.99 -27.91 -14.44
N SER A 3 6.03 -27.87 -13.53
CA SER A 3 4.67 -28.40 -13.70
C SER A 3 3.64 -27.46 -13.09
N ARG A 4 2.35 -27.82 -13.19
CA ARG A 4 1.24 -27.09 -12.56
C ARG A 4 1.34 -27.01 -11.03
N GLY A 5 2.19 -27.84 -10.40
CA GLY A 5 2.31 -27.95 -8.95
C GLY A 5 3.11 -26.85 -8.25
N LEU A 6 3.67 -25.88 -8.98
CA LEU A 6 4.40 -24.70 -8.43
C LEU A 6 5.42 -25.07 -7.32
N LYS A 7 6.30 -26.05 -7.60
CA LYS A 7 7.29 -26.53 -6.61
C LYS A 7 8.62 -25.79 -6.70
N GLU A 8 9.06 -25.51 -7.93
CA GLU A 8 10.35 -24.87 -8.21
C GLU A 8 10.18 -23.35 -8.24
N TYR A 9 11.10 -22.61 -7.61
CA TYR A 9 11.08 -21.15 -7.59
C TYR A 9 12.48 -20.54 -7.63
N LEU A 10 12.55 -19.31 -8.13
CA LEU A 10 13.66 -18.39 -7.91
C LEU A 10 13.27 -17.44 -6.79
N GLN A 11 14.08 -17.36 -5.73
CA GLN A 11 13.87 -16.40 -4.64
C GLN A 11 14.91 -15.28 -4.72
N ILE A 12 14.44 -14.04 -4.58
CA ILE A 12 15.26 -12.83 -4.57
C ILE A 12 15.06 -12.16 -3.21
N ASP A 13 16.16 -11.88 -2.51
CA ASP A 13 16.18 -11.09 -1.28
C ASP A 13 16.64 -9.67 -1.64
N LEU A 14 15.76 -8.69 -1.46
CA LEU A 14 16.01 -7.28 -1.78
C LEU A 14 16.74 -6.55 -0.64
N LEU A 15 16.99 -7.23 0.50
CA LEU A 15 17.70 -6.76 1.69
C LEU A 15 16.99 -5.64 2.48
N SER A 16 16.21 -4.80 1.82
CA SER A 16 15.38 -3.76 2.40
C SER A 16 13.99 -3.75 1.76
N MET A 17 13.07 -2.99 2.37
CA MET A 17 11.69 -2.90 1.88
C MET A 17 11.66 -2.09 0.58
N HIS A 18 11.04 -2.66 -0.45
CA HIS A 18 10.92 -2.06 -1.78
C HIS A 18 9.47 -2.06 -2.22
N VAL A 19 9.13 -1.07 -3.05
CA VAL A 19 7.93 -1.05 -3.86
C VAL A 19 8.29 -1.62 -5.23
N ILE A 20 7.67 -2.74 -5.58
CA ILE A 20 7.88 -3.42 -6.86
C ILE A 20 6.68 -3.12 -7.74
N THR A 21 6.94 -2.54 -8.91
CA THR A 21 5.92 -2.07 -9.86
C THR A 21 5.89 -2.89 -11.15
N ALA A 22 6.98 -3.56 -11.51
CA ALA A 22 7.01 -4.45 -12.66
C ALA A 22 8.05 -5.57 -12.52
N ILE A 23 7.88 -6.62 -13.31
CA ILE A 23 8.82 -7.74 -13.40
C ILE A 23 9.14 -7.97 -14.88
N LYS A 24 10.44 -8.04 -15.18
CA LYS A 24 10.92 -8.46 -16.51
C LYS A 24 11.40 -9.89 -16.47
N THR A 25 11.11 -10.62 -17.54
CA THR A 25 11.53 -12.02 -17.69
C THR A 25 12.17 -12.25 -19.05
N GLN A 26 13.15 -13.15 -19.10
CA GLN A 26 13.83 -13.56 -20.33
C GLN A 26 14.20 -15.05 -20.28
N GLY A 27 14.19 -15.72 -21.42
CA GLY A 27 14.63 -17.11 -21.54
C GLY A 27 16.15 -17.28 -21.55
N ARG A 28 16.61 -18.53 -21.72
CA ARG A 28 18.03 -18.84 -21.92
C ARG A 28 18.39 -18.65 -23.39
N PHE A 29 19.00 -17.52 -23.75
CA PHE A 29 19.45 -17.30 -25.13
C PHE A 29 20.61 -18.22 -25.52
N GLY A 30 21.64 -18.32 -24.67
CA GLY A 30 22.77 -19.23 -24.88
C GLY A 30 23.49 -19.07 -26.23
N LYS A 31 23.67 -17.82 -26.71
CA LYS A 31 24.22 -17.52 -28.06
C LYS A 31 23.45 -18.20 -29.22
N GLY A 32 22.14 -18.38 -29.06
CA GLY A 32 21.28 -19.06 -30.03
C GLY A 32 21.19 -20.58 -29.85
N GLN A 33 21.96 -21.17 -28.95
CA GLN A 33 21.85 -22.61 -28.63
C GLN A 33 20.83 -22.91 -27.53
N GLY A 34 20.39 -21.89 -26.80
CA GLY A 34 19.38 -22.06 -25.77
C GLY A 34 17.97 -22.18 -26.34
N GLN A 35 17.18 -23.07 -25.74
CA GLN A 35 15.81 -23.42 -26.17
C GLN A 35 14.79 -23.28 -25.04
N GLU A 36 15.24 -23.00 -23.82
CA GLU A 36 14.45 -23.05 -22.61
C GLU A 36 14.02 -21.65 -22.16
N TYR A 37 12.73 -21.49 -21.88
CA TYR A 37 12.12 -20.27 -21.37
C TYR A 37 10.88 -20.61 -20.55
N SER A 38 10.38 -19.68 -19.74
CA SER A 38 9.12 -19.84 -19.02
C SER A 38 8.00 -19.10 -19.73
N GLU A 39 6.93 -19.80 -20.14
CA GLU A 39 5.75 -19.22 -20.80
C GLU A 39 4.86 -18.41 -19.85
N ALA A 40 4.91 -18.76 -18.58
CA ALA A 40 4.13 -18.12 -17.55
C ALA A 40 4.83 -18.30 -16.19
N TYR A 41 4.41 -17.52 -15.21
CA TYR A 41 4.91 -17.63 -13.85
C TYR A 41 3.88 -17.08 -12.85
N VAL A 42 4.03 -17.48 -11.60
CA VAL A 42 3.28 -16.98 -10.45
C VAL A 42 4.26 -16.27 -9.53
N VAL A 43 3.79 -15.22 -8.86
CA VAL A 43 4.59 -14.42 -7.94
C VAL A 43 4.08 -14.60 -6.52
N GLU A 44 5.00 -14.88 -5.61
CA GLU A 44 4.76 -14.77 -4.18
C GLU A 44 5.71 -13.76 -3.57
N TYR A 45 5.27 -13.03 -2.55
CA TYR A 45 6.07 -12.01 -1.91
C TYR A 45 5.96 -12.08 -0.39
N TRP A 46 6.93 -11.49 0.28
CA TRP A 46 7.01 -11.47 1.72
C TRP A 46 7.64 -10.18 2.23
N ARG A 47 7.09 -9.66 3.33
CA ARG A 47 7.65 -8.55 4.10
C ARG A 47 7.54 -8.82 5.61
N PRO A 48 8.35 -8.12 6.44
CA PRO A 48 8.22 -8.20 7.89
C PRO A 48 6.78 -7.91 8.32
N GLY A 49 6.24 -8.75 9.22
CA GLY A 49 4.83 -8.74 9.63
C GLY A 49 4.02 -9.88 9.03
N PHE A 50 4.45 -10.47 7.92
CA PHE A 50 3.75 -11.60 7.31
C PHE A 50 4.14 -12.94 7.95
N ASN A 51 3.14 -13.75 8.29
CA ASN A 51 3.33 -15.09 8.85
C ASN A 51 3.58 -16.16 7.77
N LYS A 52 3.26 -15.86 6.51
CA LYS A 52 3.42 -16.73 5.35
C LYS A 52 3.74 -15.90 4.11
N TRP A 53 4.13 -16.55 3.03
CA TRP A 53 4.23 -15.90 1.73
C TRP A 53 2.82 -15.58 1.22
N GLU A 54 2.66 -14.38 0.67
CA GLU A 54 1.41 -13.98 0.05
C GLU A 54 1.51 -14.10 -1.46
N ARG A 55 0.41 -14.55 -2.08
CA ARG A 55 0.33 -14.73 -3.52
C ARG A 55 -0.18 -13.49 -4.19
N TRP A 56 0.57 -13.02 -5.19
CA TRP A 56 0.13 -11.89 -6.00
C TRP A 56 -1.00 -12.31 -6.94
N LYS A 57 -1.98 -11.41 -7.08
CA LYS A 57 -3.13 -11.53 -7.95
C LYS A 57 -3.45 -10.16 -8.51
N ASN A 58 -3.90 -10.09 -9.76
CA ASN A 58 -4.41 -8.83 -10.29
C ASN A 58 -5.79 -8.51 -9.68
N ILE A 59 -6.34 -7.34 -10.04
CA ILE A 59 -7.65 -6.86 -9.54
C ILE A 59 -8.79 -7.81 -9.88
N GLN A 60 -8.65 -8.63 -10.94
CA GLN A 60 -9.62 -9.65 -11.35
C GLN A 60 -9.40 -11.01 -10.68
N GLY A 61 -8.43 -11.14 -9.77
CA GLY A 61 -8.10 -12.40 -9.08
C GLY A 61 -7.24 -13.37 -9.88
N LYS A 62 -6.65 -12.94 -11.01
CA LYS A 62 -5.76 -13.77 -11.82
C LYS A 62 -4.33 -13.76 -11.25
N GLU A 63 -3.80 -14.94 -10.98
CA GLU A 63 -2.46 -15.15 -10.38
C GLU A 63 -1.36 -15.41 -11.42
N ILE A 64 -1.73 -15.89 -12.61
CA ILE A 64 -0.76 -16.32 -13.63
C ILE A 64 -0.39 -15.15 -14.53
N LEU A 65 0.88 -14.76 -14.46
CA LEU A 65 1.49 -13.78 -15.35
C LEU A 65 2.04 -14.45 -16.61
N GLN A 66 1.92 -13.76 -17.74
CA GLN A 66 2.46 -14.23 -19.01
C GLN A 66 3.96 -13.96 -19.05
N GLY A 67 4.73 -14.99 -19.39
CA GLY A 67 6.17 -14.95 -19.54
C GLY A 67 6.59 -14.82 -20.99
N ASN A 68 7.66 -15.52 -21.34
CA ASN A 68 8.31 -15.43 -22.65
C ASN A 68 7.71 -16.39 -23.67
N LEU A 69 7.74 -15.99 -24.95
CA LEU A 69 7.40 -16.86 -26.10
C LEU A 69 8.65 -17.39 -26.83
N ASN A 70 9.83 -16.90 -26.47
CA ASN A 70 11.10 -17.28 -27.06
C ASN A 70 12.25 -17.06 -26.05
N THR A 71 13.49 -17.32 -26.46
CA THR A 71 14.66 -17.28 -25.56
C THR A 71 15.37 -15.93 -25.47
N TYR A 72 15.03 -14.95 -26.31
CA TYR A 72 15.78 -13.70 -26.48
C TYR A 72 14.97 -12.44 -26.22
N SER A 73 13.65 -12.42 -26.47
CA SER A 73 12.78 -11.29 -26.18
C SER A 73 12.53 -11.18 -24.69
N GLU A 74 12.66 -9.96 -24.18
CA GLU A 74 12.26 -9.60 -22.82
C GLU A 74 10.74 -9.39 -22.78
N VAL A 75 10.12 -9.83 -21.69
CA VAL A 75 8.69 -9.59 -21.43
C VAL A 75 8.58 -8.87 -20.11
N GLU A 76 7.93 -7.71 -20.12
CA GLU A 76 7.66 -6.90 -18.94
C GLU A 76 6.19 -7.07 -18.54
N ASN A 77 5.95 -7.35 -17.27
CA ASN A 77 4.61 -7.33 -16.69
C ASN A 77 4.53 -6.21 -15.67
N ASP A 78 3.70 -5.21 -15.97
CA ASP A 78 3.34 -4.17 -15.00
C ASP A 78 2.40 -4.76 -13.94
N LEU A 79 2.80 -4.61 -12.68
CA LEU A 79 2.03 -5.06 -11.54
C LEU A 79 1.02 -3.97 -11.18
N GLN A 80 -0.19 -4.09 -11.72
CA GLN A 80 -1.30 -3.16 -11.43
C GLN A 80 -1.55 -2.99 -9.92
N GLN A 81 -1.42 -4.09 -9.16
CA GLN A 81 -1.29 -4.03 -7.72
C GLN A 81 0.19 -4.09 -7.39
N ILE A 82 0.75 -2.94 -7.00
CA ILE A 82 2.15 -2.85 -6.59
C ILE A 82 2.42 -3.73 -5.37
N ILE A 83 3.65 -4.21 -5.24
CA ILE A 83 4.03 -5.11 -4.16
C ILE A 83 4.99 -4.39 -3.20
N PHE A 84 4.66 -4.38 -1.91
CA PHE A 84 5.58 -4.01 -0.85
C PHE A 84 6.27 -5.27 -0.31
N ALA A 85 7.56 -5.43 -0.58
CA ALA A 85 8.27 -6.65 -0.22
C ALA A 85 9.74 -6.43 0.12
N THR A 86 10.27 -7.33 0.95
CA THR A 86 11.71 -7.52 1.14
C THR A 86 12.22 -8.75 0.38
N LYS A 87 11.32 -9.70 0.11
CA LYS A 87 11.63 -10.94 -0.61
C LYS A 87 10.53 -11.25 -1.61
N ILE A 88 10.93 -11.75 -2.77
CA ILE A 88 10.03 -12.15 -3.84
C ILE A 88 10.42 -13.52 -4.37
N ARG A 89 9.43 -14.34 -4.70
CA ARG A 89 9.57 -15.64 -5.34
C ARG A 89 8.85 -15.64 -6.66
N LEU A 90 9.55 -16.08 -7.70
CA LEU A 90 8.98 -16.33 -9.01
C LEU A 90 8.91 -17.84 -9.18
N TYR A 91 7.71 -18.33 -9.40
CA TYR A 91 7.43 -19.74 -9.68
C TYR A 91 7.15 -19.89 -11.17
N PRO A 92 8.10 -20.38 -11.97
CA PRO A 92 7.82 -20.74 -13.35
C PRO A 92 6.59 -21.66 -13.42
N TYR A 93 5.73 -21.44 -14.39
CA TYR A 93 4.50 -22.20 -14.59
C TYR A 93 4.42 -22.71 -16.04
N SER A 94 4.05 -23.97 -16.21
CA SER A 94 3.70 -24.55 -17.50
C SER A 94 2.56 -25.56 -17.33
N GLN A 95 1.73 -25.67 -18.36
CA GLN A 95 0.61 -26.61 -18.38
C GLN A 95 1.06 -28.07 -18.50
N TYR A 96 2.25 -28.30 -19.08
CA TYR A 96 2.86 -29.60 -19.31
C TYR A 96 4.26 -29.63 -18.69
N ASP A 97 4.73 -30.82 -18.32
CA ASP A 97 6.05 -30.98 -17.73
C ASP A 97 7.12 -30.64 -18.76
N ARG A 98 7.92 -29.61 -18.46
CA ARG A 98 9.03 -29.21 -19.32
C ARG A 98 10.19 -28.62 -18.53
N THR A 99 11.36 -28.65 -19.16
CA THR A 99 12.53 -27.93 -18.67
C THR A 99 12.41 -26.46 -19.06
N VAL A 100 12.53 -25.57 -18.10
CA VAL A 100 12.46 -24.12 -18.31
C VAL A 100 13.70 -23.45 -17.75
N CYS A 101 14.02 -22.29 -18.30
CA CYS A 101 14.99 -21.37 -17.72
C CYS A 101 14.34 -20.00 -17.62
N MET A 102 14.73 -19.24 -16.61
CA MET A 102 14.21 -17.91 -16.35
C MET A 102 15.37 -17.01 -15.93
N ARG A 103 15.54 -15.90 -16.63
CA ARG A 103 16.26 -14.72 -16.16
C ARG A 103 15.21 -13.68 -15.82
N THR A 104 15.44 -12.92 -14.76
CA THR A 104 14.47 -11.94 -14.30
C THR A 104 15.16 -10.68 -13.82
N GLU A 105 14.44 -9.56 -13.95
CA GLU A 105 14.79 -8.27 -13.38
C GLU A 105 13.56 -7.76 -12.62
N ILE A 106 13.78 -7.18 -11.43
CA ILE A 106 12.72 -6.63 -10.60
C ILE A 106 12.76 -5.11 -10.75
N ILE A 107 11.64 -4.52 -11.17
CA ILE A 107 11.53 -3.07 -11.40
C ILE A 107 10.76 -2.45 -10.24
N GLY A 108 11.36 -1.44 -9.62
CA GLY A 108 10.80 -0.79 -8.45
C GLY A 108 11.75 0.24 -7.84
N CYS A 109 11.44 0.67 -6.63
CA CYS A 109 12.27 1.57 -5.83
C CYS A 109 12.28 1.18 -4.35
N GLN A 110 13.28 1.67 -3.62
CA GLN A 110 13.35 1.47 -2.18
C GLN A 110 12.23 2.25 -1.47
N TRP A 111 11.57 1.61 -0.49
CA TRP A 111 10.48 2.22 0.27
C TRP A 111 11.01 3.11 1.39
N GLU A 112 11.22 4.39 1.10
CA GLU A 112 11.79 5.34 2.05
C GLU A 112 10.82 5.86 3.10
N GLU A 113 9.51 5.89 2.78
CA GLU A 113 8.46 6.34 3.70
C GLU A 113 8.39 5.45 4.96
N GLY A 114 8.71 4.16 4.81
CA GLY A 114 8.87 3.22 5.92
C GLY A 114 7.57 2.82 6.60
N LEU A 115 6.41 3.15 6.02
CA LEU A 115 5.15 2.61 6.49
C LEU A 115 5.15 1.08 6.30
N MET A 116 4.83 0.35 7.36
CA MET A 116 4.79 -1.12 7.37
C MET A 116 3.37 -1.65 7.31
N SER A 117 2.44 -0.98 7.97
CA SER A 117 1.02 -1.32 7.92
C SER A 117 0.15 -0.12 8.33
N TYR A 118 -1.10 -0.13 7.90
CA TYR A 118 -2.15 0.69 8.49
C TYR A 118 -3.32 -0.16 8.96
N SER A 119 -4.05 0.34 9.95
CA SER A 119 -5.25 -0.27 10.50
C SER A 119 -6.39 0.73 10.52
N ILE A 120 -7.49 0.41 9.82
CA ILE A 120 -8.61 1.33 9.55
C ILE A 120 -9.96 0.62 9.74
N PRO A 121 -11.06 1.35 9.95
CA PRO A 121 -12.40 0.78 9.81
C PRO A 121 -12.61 0.35 8.36
N LYS A 122 -13.42 -0.69 8.13
CA LYS A 122 -13.76 -1.12 6.77
C LYS A 122 -14.52 -0.01 6.03
N GLY A 123 -14.12 0.23 4.79
CA GLY A 123 -14.87 1.07 3.87
C GLY A 123 -16.24 0.47 3.56
N VAL A 124 -17.23 1.30 3.24
CA VAL A 124 -18.62 0.87 3.10
C VAL A 124 -19.18 1.16 1.71
N GLN A 125 -20.06 0.27 1.24
CA GLN A 125 -20.74 0.45 -0.04
C GLN A 125 -21.69 1.64 -0.01
N ARG A 126 -21.71 2.39 -1.11
CA ARG A 126 -22.59 3.52 -1.35
C ARG A 126 -23.63 3.18 -2.42
N GLY A 127 -24.79 2.72 -1.96
CA GLY A 127 -25.81 2.17 -2.86
C GLY A 127 -25.36 0.82 -3.40
N ILE A 128 -25.84 0.45 -4.58
CA ILE A 128 -25.54 -0.86 -5.21
C ILE A 128 -24.29 -0.77 -6.11
N GLU A 129 -23.97 0.41 -6.62
CA GLU A 129 -22.99 0.55 -7.72
C GLU A 129 -21.59 0.96 -7.28
N VAL A 130 -21.44 1.58 -6.11
CA VAL A 130 -20.18 2.18 -5.67
C VAL A 130 -19.68 1.45 -4.43
N ASP A 131 -18.55 0.78 -4.56
CA ASP A 131 -17.93 0.04 -3.47
C ASP A 131 -16.66 0.78 -3.03
N LEU A 132 -16.67 1.28 -1.81
CA LEU A 132 -15.60 2.10 -1.24
C LEU A 132 -14.78 1.33 -0.20
N SER A 133 -14.80 0.00 -0.28
CA SER A 133 -13.91 -0.87 0.50
C SER A 133 -12.51 -0.89 -0.10
N ASP A 134 -11.50 -1.10 0.74
CA ASP A 134 -10.12 -1.25 0.32
C ASP A 134 -9.92 -2.62 -0.34
N LYS A 135 -9.94 -2.65 -1.68
CA LYS A 135 -9.94 -3.86 -2.51
C LYS A 135 -8.59 -4.55 -2.62
N THR A 136 -7.50 -3.82 -2.39
CA THR A 136 -6.13 -4.32 -2.52
C THR A 136 -5.47 -4.55 -1.17
N TYR A 137 -6.23 -4.42 -0.08
CA TYR A 137 -5.72 -4.64 1.27
C TYR A 137 -5.18 -6.06 1.45
N ASP A 138 -3.91 -6.17 1.82
CA ASP A 138 -3.18 -7.43 1.96
C ASP A 138 -3.00 -7.90 3.42
N GLY A 139 -3.65 -7.22 4.36
CA GLY A 139 -3.66 -7.58 5.77
C GLY A 139 -4.81 -8.50 6.15
N VAL A 140 -5.20 -8.44 7.43
CA VAL A 140 -6.28 -9.26 7.99
C VAL A 140 -7.53 -8.42 8.17
N GLU A 141 -8.67 -9.00 7.79
CA GLU A 141 -9.98 -8.47 8.13
C GLU A 141 -10.45 -9.03 9.48
N GLU A 142 -10.57 -8.18 10.49
CA GLU A 142 -11.09 -8.55 11.81
C GLU A 142 -12.31 -7.71 12.15
N ALA A 143 -13.46 -8.36 12.31
CA ALA A 143 -14.74 -7.70 12.57
C ALA A 143 -15.04 -6.56 11.57
N ASP A 144 -15.08 -5.32 12.04
CA ASP A 144 -15.33 -4.10 11.29
C ASP A 144 -14.05 -3.33 10.90
N ARG A 145 -12.87 -3.95 11.05
CA ARG A 145 -11.57 -3.33 10.78
C ARG A 145 -10.70 -4.14 9.82
N LEU A 146 -9.78 -3.40 9.21
CA LEU A 146 -8.63 -3.89 8.45
C LEU A 146 -7.39 -3.66 9.31
N ILE A 147 -6.55 -4.69 9.50
CA ILE A 147 -5.42 -4.65 10.42
C ILE A 147 -4.16 -5.29 9.80
N GLY A 148 -3.01 -4.66 10.01
CA GLY A 148 -1.69 -5.26 9.73
C GLY A 148 -1.27 -5.35 8.27
N GLY A 149 -1.99 -4.70 7.36
CA GLY A 149 -1.73 -4.68 5.92
C GLY A 149 -1.49 -3.29 5.33
N LEU A 150 -1.27 -3.28 4.02
CA LEU A 150 -1.21 -2.13 3.13
C LEU A 150 -2.21 -2.38 1.99
N GLY A 151 -2.56 -1.34 1.25
CA GLY A 151 -3.60 -1.40 0.23
C GLY A 151 -3.75 -0.05 -0.46
N GLN A 152 -4.97 0.28 -0.87
CA GLN A 152 -5.23 1.39 -1.79
C GLN A 152 -4.82 2.76 -1.25
N LEU A 153 -4.85 2.95 0.06
CA LEU A 153 -4.53 4.26 0.65
C LEU A 153 -3.05 4.67 0.51
N VAL A 154 -2.18 3.80 0.03
CA VAL A 154 -0.73 4.03 -0.04
C VAL A 154 -0.12 3.45 -1.32
N ASP A 155 -0.96 3.15 -2.32
CA ASP A 155 -0.51 2.53 -3.57
C ASP A 155 -0.02 3.56 -4.60
N GLY A 156 -0.05 4.84 -4.25
CA GLY A 156 0.39 5.96 -5.09
C GLY A 156 -0.66 6.40 -6.12
N GLN A 157 -1.86 5.80 -6.13
CA GLN A 157 -2.94 6.15 -7.05
C GLN A 157 -3.89 7.17 -6.42
N LYS A 158 -4.09 8.30 -7.12
CA LYS A 158 -5.03 9.33 -6.69
C LYS A 158 -6.34 9.22 -7.46
N GLY A 159 -7.44 9.21 -6.71
CA GLY A 159 -8.78 9.19 -7.26
C GLY A 159 -9.13 10.50 -7.98
N THR A 160 -9.98 10.41 -8.99
CA THR A 160 -10.46 11.62 -9.70
C THR A 160 -11.56 12.35 -8.93
N ASP A 161 -11.83 13.60 -9.29
CA ASP A 161 -12.91 14.43 -8.71
C ASP A 161 -14.24 13.67 -8.64
N ASN A 162 -14.60 12.98 -9.73
CA ASN A 162 -15.79 12.16 -9.79
C ASN A 162 -15.51 10.73 -9.36
N PHE A 163 -15.77 10.43 -8.09
CA PHE A 163 -15.65 9.09 -7.51
C PHE A 163 -16.58 8.03 -8.14
N ARG A 164 -17.50 8.40 -9.05
CA ARG A 164 -18.30 7.42 -9.81
C ARG A 164 -17.71 7.05 -11.17
N SER A 165 -16.65 7.74 -11.58
CA SER A 165 -15.93 7.38 -12.80
C SER A 165 -15.31 5.99 -12.65
N ASP A 166 -15.29 5.23 -13.74
CA ASP A 166 -14.64 3.92 -13.82
C ASP A 166 -13.69 3.95 -15.02
N ILE A 167 -12.64 4.77 -14.91
CA ILE A 167 -11.72 5.05 -16.02
C ILE A 167 -10.91 3.80 -16.37
N HIS A 168 -10.56 3.00 -15.35
CA HIS A 168 -9.72 1.82 -15.48
C HIS A 168 -10.50 0.51 -15.62
N GLY A 169 -11.84 0.52 -15.47
CA GLY A 169 -12.69 -0.66 -15.57
C GLY A 169 -12.61 -1.59 -14.36
N TYR A 170 -12.23 -1.07 -13.18
CA TYR A 170 -12.13 -1.81 -11.93
C TYR A 170 -13.40 -1.72 -11.08
N GLY A 171 -14.35 -0.88 -11.49
CA GLY A 171 -15.59 -0.61 -10.79
C GLY A 171 -15.65 0.82 -10.28
N LYS A 172 -16.88 1.34 -10.12
CA LYS A 172 -17.09 2.72 -9.70
C LYS A 172 -16.61 2.93 -8.27
N GLY A 173 -15.78 3.95 -8.07
CA GLY A 173 -15.24 4.31 -6.77
C GLY A 173 -14.07 3.45 -6.33
N PHE A 174 -13.51 2.62 -7.23
CA PHE A 174 -12.39 1.75 -6.93
C PHE A 174 -11.25 2.52 -6.28
N GLU A 175 -10.85 3.68 -6.79
CA GLU A 175 -9.72 4.46 -6.25
C GLU A 175 -10.00 5.09 -4.88
N TRP A 176 -11.21 4.98 -4.34
CA TRP A 176 -11.63 5.66 -3.12
C TRP A 176 -11.98 4.68 -2.01
N VAL A 177 -11.33 4.82 -0.85
CA VAL A 177 -11.78 4.20 0.40
C VAL A 177 -12.65 5.20 1.16
N GLY A 178 -13.85 4.77 1.56
CA GLY A 178 -14.89 5.69 2.04
C GLY A 178 -15.68 5.19 3.23
N TRP A 179 -15.94 6.12 4.15
CA TRP A 179 -16.70 5.87 5.39
C TRP A 179 -17.90 6.79 5.47
N ARG A 180 -18.97 6.29 6.10
CA ARG A 180 -20.24 6.98 6.24
C ARG A 180 -20.54 7.27 7.71
N ASN A 181 -20.83 8.53 8.05
CA ASN A 181 -21.01 8.98 9.43
C ASN A 181 -22.15 8.26 10.17
N ASP A 182 -23.25 7.93 9.47
CA ASP A 182 -24.42 7.24 10.04
C ASP A 182 -24.27 5.70 10.11
N THR A 183 -23.05 5.17 9.90
CA THR A 183 -22.77 3.73 10.06
C THR A 183 -22.91 3.34 11.54
N LEU A 184 -23.56 2.19 11.79
CA LEU A 184 -23.75 1.67 13.14
C LEU A 184 -22.39 1.53 13.85
N GLY A 185 -22.24 2.15 15.02
CA GLY A 185 -20.99 2.15 15.78
C GLY A 185 -20.03 3.32 15.49
N MET A 186 -20.19 4.01 14.36
CA MET A 186 -19.42 5.21 13.98
C MET A 186 -20.16 6.54 14.16
N ALA A 187 -21.48 6.53 14.40
CA ALA A 187 -22.26 7.76 14.59
C ALA A 187 -21.64 8.67 15.67
N GLY A 188 -21.23 9.87 15.26
CA GLY A 188 -20.59 10.87 16.13
C GLY A 188 -19.13 10.57 16.50
N LYS A 189 -18.54 9.51 15.97
CA LYS A 189 -17.12 9.14 16.15
C LYS A 189 -16.30 9.50 14.91
N PRO A 190 -15.00 9.79 15.07
CA PRO A 190 -14.12 10.01 13.94
C PRO A 190 -13.78 8.69 13.22
N VAL A 191 -13.32 8.80 11.97
CA VAL A 191 -12.60 7.71 11.31
C VAL A 191 -11.22 7.61 11.96
N GLU A 192 -10.97 6.52 12.69
CA GLU A 192 -9.72 6.26 13.41
C GLU A 192 -8.81 5.33 12.61
N MET A 193 -7.68 5.87 12.15
CA MET A 193 -6.67 5.16 11.36
C MET A 193 -5.35 5.12 12.13
N THR A 194 -4.73 3.94 12.23
CA THR A 194 -3.44 3.77 12.91
C THR A 194 -2.40 3.28 11.92
N PHE A 195 -1.23 3.91 11.88
CA PHE A 195 -0.14 3.66 10.96
C PHE A 195 1.10 3.22 11.75
N GLU A 196 1.71 2.09 11.38
CA GLU A 196 2.96 1.60 11.94
C GLU A 196 4.10 1.79 10.96
N PHE A 197 5.23 2.34 11.45
CA PHE A 197 6.45 2.52 10.68
C PHE A 197 7.54 1.54 11.07
N ASP A 198 8.47 1.28 10.16
CA ASP A 198 9.63 0.40 10.30
C ASP A 198 10.50 0.72 11.53
N GLN A 199 10.63 2.01 11.84
CA GLN A 199 11.42 2.53 12.95
C GLN A 199 10.83 3.83 13.50
N VAL A 200 11.42 4.32 14.60
CA VAL A 200 11.11 5.66 15.11
C VAL A 200 11.53 6.72 14.08
N ARG A 201 10.60 7.61 13.75
CA ARG A 201 10.74 8.65 12.73
C ARG A 201 10.33 10.01 13.28
N ASN A 202 10.86 11.05 12.66
CA ASN A 202 10.51 12.44 12.88
C ASN A 202 9.54 12.89 11.76
N PHE A 203 8.29 13.16 12.11
CA PHE A 203 7.21 13.46 11.17
C PHE A 203 7.06 14.97 10.94
N SER A 204 7.28 15.40 9.69
CA SER A 204 7.13 16.79 9.28
C SER A 204 5.70 17.11 8.85
N ALA A 205 5.07 16.24 8.07
CA ALA A 205 3.70 16.42 7.58
C ALA A 205 3.05 15.08 7.19
N VAL A 206 1.73 15.06 7.13
CA VAL A 206 0.94 14.03 6.42
C VAL A 206 0.11 14.70 5.35
N LEU A 207 0.02 14.07 4.19
CA LEU A 207 -0.79 14.48 3.04
C LEU A 207 -1.93 13.49 2.89
N LEU A 208 -3.16 13.99 2.86
CA LEU A 208 -4.37 13.20 2.68
C LEU A 208 -5.04 13.62 1.38
N HIS A 209 -5.10 12.72 0.39
CA HIS A 209 -5.86 12.99 -0.83
C HIS A 209 -7.35 12.73 -0.57
N THR A 210 -8.16 13.79 -0.66
CA THR A 210 -9.55 13.81 -0.21
C THR A 210 -10.49 14.18 -1.36
N ASN A 211 -11.69 13.58 -1.38
CA ASN A 211 -12.75 13.96 -2.31
C ASN A 211 -13.61 15.10 -1.72
N ASN A 212 -14.09 16.03 -2.55
CA ASN A 212 -14.94 17.14 -2.14
C ASN A 212 -16.22 17.29 -2.99
N MET A 213 -16.76 16.20 -3.56
CA MET A 213 -18.01 16.24 -4.32
C MET A 213 -19.22 16.44 -3.39
N PHE A 214 -19.35 17.66 -2.85
CA PHE A 214 -20.33 18.02 -1.82
C PHE A 214 -21.78 17.95 -2.30
N SER A 215 -22.04 18.11 -3.61
CA SER A 215 -23.34 17.86 -4.26
C SER A 215 -23.82 16.42 -4.11
N LYS A 216 -22.92 15.52 -3.69
CA LYS A 216 -23.18 14.12 -3.37
C LYS A 216 -22.80 13.81 -1.92
N ASP A 217 -22.96 14.74 -0.99
CA ASP A 217 -22.72 14.53 0.45
C ASP A 217 -21.29 14.04 0.81
N VAL A 218 -20.30 14.27 -0.07
CA VAL A 218 -18.89 13.96 0.17
C VAL A 218 -18.14 15.27 0.40
N GLN A 219 -17.47 15.39 1.55
CA GLN A 219 -16.65 16.56 1.84
C GLN A 219 -15.34 16.16 2.49
N VAL A 220 -14.35 17.03 2.33
CA VAL A 220 -13.16 17.02 3.17
C VAL A 220 -13.57 17.07 4.65
N PHE A 221 -12.87 16.32 5.50
CA PHE A 221 -13.11 16.29 6.94
C PHE A 221 -13.06 17.70 7.56
N MET A 222 -13.82 17.95 8.63
CA MET A 222 -13.91 19.27 9.28
C MET A 222 -12.67 19.57 10.11
N HIS A 223 -12.20 18.58 10.86
CA HIS A 223 -10.97 18.67 11.62
C HIS A 223 -10.33 17.29 11.78
N ALA A 224 -9.04 17.28 12.05
CA ALA A 224 -8.25 16.10 12.30
C ALA A 224 -7.49 16.23 13.62
N LYS A 225 -7.32 15.11 14.31
CA LYS A 225 -6.40 14.98 15.45
C LYS A 225 -5.37 13.92 15.11
N VAL A 226 -4.10 14.25 15.25
CA VAL A 226 -3.00 13.32 14.97
C VAL A 226 -2.20 13.05 16.25
N PHE A 227 -2.20 11.80 16.68
CA PHE A 227 -1.50 11.31 17.84
C PHE A 227 -0.26 10.52 17.44
N PHE A 228 0.73 10.48 18.33
CA PHE A 228 1.99 9.79 18.11
C PHE A 228 2.26 8.84 19.28
N SER A 229 2.84 7.69 18.98
CA SER A 229 3.30 6.74 19.98
C SER A 229 4.58 6.06 19.52
N ILE A 230 5.42 5.65 20.48
CA ILE A 230 6.60 4.83 20.21
C ILE A 230 6.24 3.34 20.32
N GLY A 231 5.36 2.98 21.26
CA GLY A 231 4.98 1.59 21.55
C GLY A 231 3.65 1.13 20.97
N GLY A 232 2.84 2.03 20.38
CA GLY A 232 1.59 1.69 19.69
C GLY A 232 0.40 1.37 20.61
N GLN A 233 0.62 1.10 21.90
CA GLN A 233 -0.46 0.80 22.86
C GLN A 233 -1.13 2.05 23.45
N HIS A 234 -0.35 3.12 23.64
CA HIS A 234 -0.82 4.34 24.30
C HIS A 234 -0.50 5.57 23.45
N PHE A 235 -1.51 6.41 23.24
CA PHE A 235 -1.45 7.66 22.48
C PHE A 235 -1.75 8.84 23.41
N ASN A 236 -0.97 8.97 24.49
CA ASN A 236 -1.28 9.85 25.63
C ASN A 236 -0.79 11.30 25.46
N GLY A 237 -0.05 11.61 24.39
CA GLY A 237 0.44 12.96 24.12
C GLY A 237 -0.66 13.88 23.59
N GLU A 238 -0.52 15.19 23.80
CA GLU A 238 -1.39 16.20 23.17
C GLU A 238 -1.36 16.03 21.65
N PRO A 239 -2.50 15.84 20.96
CA PRO A 239 -2.50 15.62 19.52
C PRO A 239 -2.17 16.91 18.75
N VAL A 240 -1.71 16.75 17.52
CA VAL A 240 -1.73 17.85 16.56
C VAL A 240 -3.18 18.06 16.12
N HIS A 241 -3.71 19.24 16.41
CA HIS A 241 -5.02 19.67 15.96
C HIS A 241 -4.91 20.36 14.61
N PHE A 242 -5.78 19.99 13.68
CA PHE A 242 -5.90 20.64 12.38
C PHE A 242 -7.38 20.85 12.07
N SER A 243 -7.74 22.07 11.69
CA SER A 243 -9.09 22.40 11.24
C SER A 243 -9.06 22.75 9.77
N TYR A 244 -10.04 22.24 9.03
CA TYR A 244 -10.22 22.53 7.61
C TYR A 244 -11.43 23.44 7.44
N MET A 245 -11.29 24.51 6.65
CA MET A 245 -12.42 25.35 6.28
C MET A 245 -13.16 24.66 5.12
N PRO A 246 -14.45 24.30 5.28
CA PRO A 246 -15.20 23.62 4.22
C PRO A 246 -15.21 24.43 2.93
N ASP A 247 -14.83 23.80 1.82
CA ASP A 247 -14.98 24.38 0.49
C ASP A 247 -16.30 23.91 -0.11
N GLN A 248 -17.24 24.83 -0.25
CA GLN A 248 -18.55 24.59 -0.86
C GLN A 248 -18.68 25.30 -2.22
N ILE A 249 -17.55 25.68 -2.82
CA ILE A 249 -17.49 26.35 -4.12
C ILE A 249 -16.94 25.39 -5.17
N MET A 250 -15.83 24.70 -4.87
CA MET A 250 -15.17 23.79 -5.81
C MET A 250 -15.27 22.33 -5.37
N GLU A 251 -15.73 21.46 -6.28
CA GLU A 251 -15.89 20.02 -6.04
C GLU A 251 -14.63 19.18 -6.36
N HIS A 252 -13.48 19.83 -6.54
CA HIS A 252 -12.23 19.15 -6.87
C HIS A 252 -11.67 18.34 -5.71
N ALA A 253 -11.21 17.13 -6.01
CA ALA A 253 -10.38 16.33 -5.13
C ALA A 253 -9.02 17.00 -4.94
N ARG A 254 -8.45 16.87 -3.74
CA ARG A 254 -7.25 17.63 -3.36
C ARG A 254 -6.47 17.00 -2.23
N ASP A 255 -5.19 17.35 -2.19
CA ASP A 255 -4.30 17.02 -1.08
C ASP A 255 -4.49 18.02 0.07
N VAL A 256 -4.84 17.51 1.24
CA VAL A 256 -4.85 18.26 2.49
C VAL A 256 -3.58 17.94 3.25
N THR A 257 -2.72 18.96 3.42
CA THR A 257 -1.46 18.83 4.16
C THR A 257 -1.64 19.23 5.62
N ILE A 258 -1.43 18.29 6.53
CA ILE A 258 -1.39 18.54 7.98
C ILE A 258 0.08 18.61 8.42
N LYS A 259 0.50 19.76 8.95
CA LYS A 259 1.85 19.91 9.51
C LYS A 259 1.94 19.19 10.85
N LEU A 260 2.89 18.27 10.98
CA LEU A 260 3.07 17.42 12.16
C LEU A 260 4.15 17.93 13.12
N HIS A 261 4.78 19.07 12.80
CA HIS A 261 5.68 19.82 13.67
C HIS A 261 6.85 18.98 14.22
N HIS A 262 7.42 18.12 13.37
CA HIS A 262 8.58 17.30 13.70
C HIS A 262 8.39 16.37 14.90
N ARG A 263 7.15 15.91 15.11
CA ARG A 263 6.83 14.99 16.21
C ARG A 263 7.46 13.63 15.97
N ILE A 264 7.94 13.02 17.05
CA ILE A 264 8.66 11.76 17.03
C ILE A 264 7.68 10.63 17.36
N GLY A 265 7.70 9.56 16.56
CA GLY A 265 6.90 8.37 16.82
C GLY A 265 7.34 7.19 15.97
N LYS A 266 6.90 5.99 16.34
CA LYS A 266 6.89 4.82 15.46
C LYS A 266 5.48 4.54 14.94
N PHE A 267 4.46 4.94 15.71
CA PHE A 267 3.06 4.83 15.37
C PHE A 267 2.43 6.21 15.26
N VAL A 268 1.59 6.40 14.25
CA VAL A 268 0.79 7.60 14.06
C VAL A 268 -0.68 7.20 14.04
N GLN A 269 -1.51 7.85 14.84
CA GLN A 269 -2.95 7.63 14.84
C GLN A 269 -3.67 8.90 14.41
N ILE A 270 -4.48 8.82 13.36
CA ILE A 270 -5.22 9.93 12.77
C ILE A 270 -6.70 9.72 13.04
N HIS A 271 -7.35 10.73 13.62
CA HIS A 271 -8.80 10.80 13.80
C HIS A 271 -9.36 11.87 12.86
N LEU A 272 -10.17 11.47 11.88
CA LEU A 272 -10.84 12.40 10.97
C LEU A 272 -12.31 12.58 11.34
N TYR A 273 -12.72 13.83 11.52
CA TYR A 273 -14.10 14.17 11.89
C TYR A 273 -14.90 14.63 10.68
N PHE A 274 -16.09 14.05 10.53
CA PHE A 274 -16.99 14.29 9.40
C PHE A 274 -17.45 15.76 9.31
N ALA A 275 -17.32 16.37 8.12
CA ALA A 275 -18.00 17.61 7.77
C ALA A 275 -19.37 17.36 7.09
N ALA A 276 -19.50 16.23 6.40
CA ALA A 276 -20.70 15.77 5.71
C ALA A 276 -21.00 14.29 6.00
N ARG A 277 -21.91 13.65 5.26
CA ARG A 277 -22.23 12.23 5.48
C ARG A 277 -21.07 11.29 5.15
N TRP A 278 -20.20 11.66 4.22
CA TRP A 278 -19.10 10.84 3.73
C TRP A 278 -17.76 11.53 3.84
N ILE A 279 -16.74 10.76 4.24
CA ILE A 279 -15.32 11.05 4.00
C ILE A 279 -14.82 9.99 3.02
N MET A 280 -14.05 10.42 2.01
CA MET A 280 -13.38 9.53 1.07
C MET A 280 -11.91 9.94 0.94
N LEU A 281 -11.02 8.94 1.01
CA LEU A 281 -9.59 9.10 0.80
C LEU A 281 -9.14 8.14 -0.30
N SER A 282 -8.20 8.57 -1.14
CA SER A 282 -7.56 7.68 -2.11
C SER A 282 -6.11 7.40 -1.76
N GLU A 283 -5.42 8.35 -1.11
CA GLU A 283 -3.97 8.27 -0.89
C GLU A 283 -3.60 9.02 0.40
N ILE A 284 -2.66 8.46 1.16
CA ILE A 284 -2.13 8.98 2.40
C ILE A 284 -0.61 8.84 2.35
N SER A 285 0.10 9.95 2.44
CA SER A 285 1.57 9.93 2.41
C SER A 285 2.17 10.73 3.57
N PHE A 286 3.24 10.22 4.16
CA PHE A 286 3.93 10.80 5.30
C PHE A 286 5.30 11.37 4.92
N ILE A 287 5.49 12.66 5.19
CA ILE A 287 6.80 13.30 5.07
C ILE A 287 7.51 13.14 6.41
N SER A 288 8.49 12.25 6.47
CA SER A 288 9.25 11.97 7.68
C SER A 288 10.73 11.71 7.40
N SER A 289 11.56 11.77 8.45
CA SER A 289 12.96 11.35 8.41
C SER A 289 13.25 10.32 9.49
N LYS A 290 14.18 9.41 9.20
CA LYS A 290 14.66 8.41 10.16
C LYS A 290 15.24 9.12 11.39
N TYR A 291 14.75 8.79 12.58
CA TYR A 291 15.28 9.37 13.81
C TYR A 291 16.60 8.68 14.17
N ASN A 292 17.72 9.34 13.90
CA ASN A 292 19.03 8.85 14.31
C ASN A 292 19.21 9.14 15.80
N PHE A 293 19.23 8.09 16.62
CA PHE A 293 19.83 8.19 17.95
C PHE A 293 21.32 8.52 17.73
N PHE A 294 21.73 9.74 18.04
CA PHE A 294 23.14 9.96 18.38
C PHE A 294 23.40 9.11 19.62
N TYR A 295 23.92 7.90 19.45
CA TYR A 295 24.64 7.25 20.51
C TYR A 295 25.74 8.23 20.89
N CYS A 296 25.63 8.82 22.08
CA CYS A 296 26.79 9.33 22.78
C CYS A 296 27.67 8.11 23.06
N SER A 297 28.47 7.69 22.08
CA SER A 297 29.56 6.76 22.29
C SER A 297 30.55 7.49 23.18
N THR A 298 30.40 7.27 24.48
CA THR A 298 31.40 7.66 25.46
C THR A 298 32.71 7.05 25.01
N ILE A 299 33.65 7.93 24.70
CA ILE A 299 35.04 7.69 24.33
C ILE A 299 35.58 6.49 25.12
N GLN A 300 35.76 5.33 24.47
CA GLN A 300 36.71 4.35 24.97
C GLN A 300 38.10 4.93 24.72
N LYS A 301 38.68 5.40 25.82
CA LYS A 301 40.06 5.84 25.94
C LYS A 301 40.99 4.83 25.26
N LYS A 302 41.93 5.36 24.47
CA LYS A 302 43.26 4.77 24.30
C LYS A 302 43.80 4.42 25.70
N CYS A 303 44.11 3.15 25.91
CA CYS A 303 45.22 2.77 26.78
C CYS A 303 46.26 2.08 25.92
N ILE A 304 47.50 2.42 26.24
CA ILE A 304 48.78 2.10 25.61
C ILE A 304 48.93 0.60 25.33
#